data_AF-B7C763-F1
#
_entry.id   AF-B7C763-F1
#
_cell.length_a   1.000
_cell.length_b   1.000
_cell.length_c   1.000
_cell.angle_alpha   90.00
_cell.angle_beta   90.00
_cell.angle_gamma   90.00
#
_symmetry.space_group_name_H-M   'P 1'
#
loop_
_entity.id
_entity.type
_entity.pdbx_description
1 polymer ?
#
loop_
_entity_poly.entity_id
_entity_poly.type
_entity_poly.pdbx_seq_one_letter_code
_entity_poly.pdbx_strand_id
1 'polypeptide(L)'
;MEVSMKHKLIVIFVLALMFSLAGCGNTNKLAEYDMTGISFISYADIDTVCEDEELTTAGKNLLSEQEENLLLSYVMDSAIELSAELGNYDHLVFTNPQWIERFGDLEKLKPIEYSNLSKDMQIFLETQMPILTNDGSVLPEGIGLYEYEDGSLFAFPVNVTLGAADPIEAKKPLIVLIDNPAETLKADSCMLPLTSSGNVLFLDNDNFQQAFENSVLKDYGDIQKFDEN
;
A
#
# COMPACT_ATOMS: atom_id res chain seq x y z
N MET A 1 -46.66 44.97 2.18
CA MET A 1 -47.06 44.19 1.00
C MET A 1 -46.33 44.76 -0.21
N GLU A 2 -45.25 44.09 -0.64
CA GLU A 2 -45.26 43.27 -1.88
C GLU A 2 -46.30 43.71 -2.94
N VAL A 3 -45.98 43.91 -4.23
CA VAL A 3 -45.12 43.13 -5.14
C VAL A 3 -44.71 43.99 -6.35
N SER A 4 -43.47 43.79 -6.83
CA SER A 4 -43.03 43.55 -8.23
C SER A 4 -43.96 43.99 -9.38
N MET A 5 -43.55 44.52 -10.54
CA MET A 5 -42.36 44.23 -11.36
C MET A 5 -42.49 45.10 -12.63
N LYS A 6 -41.37 45.41 -13.30
CA LYS A 6 -41.15 45.45 -14.78
C LYS A 6 -40.22 46.59 -15.16
N HIS A 7 -38.94 46.29 -15.34
CA HIS A 7 -38.15 46.88 -16.42
C HIS A 7 -37.42 45.73 -17.10
N LYS A 8 -37.90 45.37 -18.29
CA LYS A 8 -37.19 44.49 -19.23
C LYS A 8 -36.14 45.35 -19.92
N LEU A 9 -34.86 45.09 -19.68
CA LEU A 9 -33.79 45.53 -20.57
C LEU A 9 -32.98 44.33 -21.01
N ILE A 10 -33.00 44.09 -22.32
CA ILE A 10 -32.21 43.13 -23.07
C ILE A 10 -30.80 43.73 -23.23
N VAL A 11 -29.74 43.07 -22.75
CA VAL A 11 -28.35 43.40 -23.16
C VAL A 11 -27.45 42.15 -23.14
N ILE A 12 -27.19 41.66 -24.36
CA ILE A 12 -25.92 41.16 -24.92
C ILE A 12 -25.22 39.95 -24.28
N PHE A 13 -25.29 38.84 -25.02
CA PHE A 13 -24.43 37.65 -24.96
C PHE A 13 -22.97 38.04 -25.27
N VAL A 14 -22.08 37.94 -24.28
CA VAL A 14 -20.62 37.99 -24.51
C VAL A 14 -20.09 36.57 -24.40
N LEU A 15 -19.90 35.95 -25.55
CA LEU A 15 -19.05 34.78 -25.74
C LEU A 15 -17.60 35.22 -25.49
N ALA A 16 -17.12 35.04 -24.26
CA ALA A 16 -15.70 35.03 -23.95
C ALA A 16 -15.24 33.57 -23.86
N LEU A 17 -15.11 32.94 -25.03
CA LEU A 17 -14.34 31.72 -25.20
C LEU A 17 -12.87 32.17 -25.28
N MET A 18 -12.17 32.17 -24.14
CA MET A 18 -10.71 32.12 -24.15
C MET A 18 -10.23 31.09 -23.12
N PHE A 19 -9.60 30.08 -23.69
CA PHE A 19 -8.93 28.95 -23.09
C PHE A 19 -7.89 29.39 -22.08
N SER A 20 -8.08 29.01 -20.82
CA SER A 20 -6.98 28.59 -19.95
C SER A 20 -7.52 27.66 -18.85
N LEU A 21 -8.21 26.60 -19.24
CA LEU A 21 -8.10 25.34 -18.51
C LEU A 21 -6.86 24.65 -19.07
N ALA A 22 -5.68 25.14 -18.69
CA ALA A 22 -4.61 24.19 -18.45
C ALA A 22 -5.15 23.36 -17.28
N GLY A 23 -5.69 22.18 -17.61
CA GLY A 23 -6.22 21.26 -16.62
C GLY A 23 -5.19 21.13 -15.50
N CYS A 24 -5.68 21.14 -14.26
CA CYS A 24 -4.93 20.71 -13.10
C CYS A 24 -4.16 19.45 -13.51
N GLY A 25 -2.84 19.56 -13.59
CA GLY A 25 -1.97 18.43 -13.89
C GLY A 25 -2.14 17.45 -12.75
N ASN A 26 -3.02 16.48 -12.92
CA ASN A 26 -2.94 15.24 -12.16
C ASN A 26 -1.71 14.54 -12.73
N THR A 27 -0.52 14.94 -12.27
CA THR A 27 0.68 14.16 -12.52
C THR A 27 0.41 12.83 -11.85
N ASN A 28 0.24 11.79 -12.65
CA ASN A 28 0.13 10.43 -12.14
C ASN A 28 1.43 10.16 -11.36
N LYS A 29 1.40 10.30 -10.03
CA LYS A 29 2.60 10.20 -9.18
C LYS A 29 3.32 8.87 -9.39
N LEU A 30 2.56 7.82 -9.67
CA LEU A 30 3.08 6.50 -10.00
C LEU A 30 4.00 6.53 -11.22
N ALA A 31 3.74 7.40 -12.20
CA ALA A 31 4.56 7.55 -13.41
C ALA A 31 5.92 8.21 -13.16
N GLU A 32 6.16 8.74 -11.97
CA GLU A 32 7.48 9.27 -11.56
C GLU A 32 8.44 8.17 -11.11
N TYR A 33 7.94 6.95 -10.91
CA TYR A 33 8.68 5.80 -10.42
C TYR A 33 8.81 4.72 -11.49
N ASP A 34 9.94 4.01 -11.48
CA ASP A 34 10.19 2.89 -12.37
C ASP A 34 9.43 1.64 -11.89
N MET A 35 8.23 1.45 -12.44
CA MET A 35 7.37 0.31 -12.16
C MET A 35 7.63 -0.88 -13.08
N THR A 36 8.61 -0.80 -13.99
CA THR A 36 8.94 -1.88 -14.91
C THR A 36 9.37 -3.12 -14.15
N GLY A 37 8.88 -4.28 -14.60
CA GLY A 37 9.17 -5.56 -13.97
C GLY A 37 8.31 -5.86 -12.75
N ILE A 38 7.36 -5.00 -12.36
CA ILE A 38 6.50 -5.25 -11.20
C ILE A 38 5.15 -5.86 -11.63
N SER A 39 4.75 -6.91 -10.93
CA SER A 39 3.45 -7.58 -11.06
C SER A 39 2.73 -7.69 -9.73
N PHE A 40 1.42 -7.92 -9.81
CA PHE A 40 0.54 -8.14 -8.67
C PHE A 40 -0.59 -9.08 -9.04
N ILE A 41 -1.21 -9.69 -8.04
CA ILE A 41 -2.37 -10.56 -8.25
C ILE A 41 -3.63 -9.70 -8.24
N SER A 42 -4.46 -9.86 -9.26
CA SER A 42 -5.84 -9.36 -9.26
C SER A 42 -6.78 -10.54 -9.00
N TYR A 43 -7.24 -10.65 -7.76
CA TYR A 43 -8.18 -11.70 -7.37
C TYR A 43 -9.59 -11.38 -7.85
N ALA A 44 -10.25 -12.38 -8.42
CA ALA A 44 -11.69 -12.36 -8.66
C ALA A 44 -12.50 -12.70 -7.40
N ASP A 45 -11.92 -13.51 -6.51
CA ASP A 45 -12.54 -13.95 -5.25
C ASP A 45 -11.47 -14.22 -4.18
N ILE A 46 -11.03 -13.16 -3.49
CA ILE A 46 -10.07 -13.27 -2.38
C ILE A 46 -10.69 -13.89 -1.13
N ASP A 47 -11.99 -13.69 -0.91
CA ASP A 47 -12.67 -14.18 0.29
C ASP A 47 -12.60 -15.70 0.34
N THR A 48 -12.89 -16.38 -0.77
CA THR A 48 -12.75 -17.85 -0.86
C THR A 48 -11.31 -18.30 -0.62
N VAL A 49 -10.31 -17.58 -1.14
CA VAL A 49 -8.89 -17.93 -0.95
C VAL A 49 -8.48 -17.84 0.52
N CYS A 50 -8.97 -16.83 1.26
CA CYS A 50 -8.67 -16.63 2.67
C CYS A 50 -9.48 -17.53 3.62
N GLU A 51 -10.68 -17.97 3.24
CA GLU A 51 -11.55 -18.79 4.08
C GLU A 51 -11.32 -20.30 3.90
N ASP A 52 -10.80 -20.73 2.73
CA ASP A 52 -10.46 -22.13 2.46
C ASP A 52 -9.03 -22.46 2.89
N GLU A 53 -8.88 -23.50 3.72
CA GLU A 53 -7.58 -23.90 4.31
C GLU A 53 -6.56 -24.36 3.25
N GLU A 54 -7.02 -25.05 2.20
CA GLU A 54 -6.15 -25.53 1.12
C GLU A 54 -5.64 -24.35 0.29
N LEU A 55 -6.54 -23.41 -0.07
CA LEU A 55 -6.18 -22.21 -0.81
C LEU A 55 -5.31 -21.26 0.00
N THR A 56 -5.61 -21.05 1.27
CA THR A 56 -4.78 -20.24 2.18
C THR A 56 -3.38 -20.83 2.30
N THR A 57 -3.27 -22.16 2.41
CA THR A 57 -1.97 -22.84 2.45
C THR A 57 -1.22 -22.70 1.13
N ALA A 58 -1.90 -22.84 0.00
CA ALA A 58 -1.30 -22.61 -1.32
C ALA A 58 -0.81 -21.16 -1.49
N GLY A 59 -1.60 -20.19 -1.04
CA GLY A 59 -1.25 -18.77 -1.01
C GLY A 59 -0.02 -18.49 -0.16
N LYS A 60 0.02 -19.04 1.06
CA LYS A 60 1.19 -18.96 1.93
C LYS A 60 2.44 -19.52 1.24
N ASN A 61 2.35 -20.72 0.66
CA ASN A 61 3.49 -21.36 0.01
C ASN A 61 3.99 -20.53 -1.18
N LEU A 62 3.08 -20.02 -2.02
CA LEU A 62 3.44 -19.14 -3.14
C LEU A 62 4.19 -17.90 -2.63
N LEU A 63 3.69 -17.25 -1.58
CA LEU A 63 4.33 -16.07 -0.99
C LEU A 63 5.74 -16.39 -0.45
N SER A 64 5.89 -17.51 0.27
CA SER A 64 7.20 -17.94 0.78
C SER A 64 8.17 -18.32 -0.34
N GLU A 65 7.71 -18.93 -1.43
CA GLU A 65 8.54 -19.24 -2.60
C GLU A 65 9.03 -17.97 -3.32
N GLN A 66 8.34 -16.85 -3.13
CA GLN A 66 8.59 -15.58 -3.80
C GLN A 66 9.17 -14.51 -2.87
N GLU A 67 9.56 -14.86 -1.64
CA GLU A 67 10.05 -13.94 -0.60
C GLU A 67 11.13 -12.98 -1.12
N GLU A 68 12.13 -13.50 -1.84
CA GLU A 68 13.22 -12.70 -2.40
C GLU A 68 12.76 -11.68 -3.45
N ASN A 69 11.63 -11.94 -4.13
CA ASN A 69 11.05 -11.08 -5.15
C ASN A 69 9.89 -10.24 -4.63
N LEU A 70 9.49 -10.43 -3.37
CA LEU A 70 8.33 -9.81 -2.77
C LEU A 70 8.62 -8.34 -2.44
N LEU A 71 7.65 -7.50 -2.75
CA LEU A 71 7.63 -6.08 -2.44
C LEU A 71 6.45 -5.81 -1.52
N LEU A 72 6.70 -5.34 -0.31
CA LEU A 72 5.66 -4.95 0.65
C LEU A 72 5.64 -3.43 0.77
N SER A 73 4.47 -2.83 0.55
CA SER A 73 4.21 -1.43 0.86
C SER A 73 2.78 -1.23 1.28
N TYR A 74 2.57 -0.99 2.57
CA TYR A 74 1.24 -0.83 3.14
C TYR A 74 1.21 0.34 4.11
N VAL A 75 0.52 1.40 3.72
CA VAL A 75 0.20 2.54 4.58
C VAL A 75 -1.04 2.17 5.39
N MET A 76 -0.86 1.75 6.64
CA MET A 76 -1.94 1.18 7.45
C MET A 76 -3.06 2.17 7.74
N ASP A 77 -2.70 3.44 7.97
CA ASP A 77 -3.66 4.52 8.20
C ASP A 77 -4.46 4.93 6.94
N SER A 78 -4.21 4.30 5.79
CA SER A 78 -5.08 4.43 4.62
C SER A 78 -6.33 3.54 4.68
N ALA A 79 -6.28 2.46 5.47
CA ALA A 79 -7.39 1.51 5.63
C ALA A 79 -8.17 1.74 6.93
N ILE A 80 -7.54 2.33 7.95
CA ILE A 80 -8.11 2.55 9.27
C ILE A 80 -7.74 3.93 9.80
N GLU A 81 -8.62 4.54 10.60
CA GLU A 81 -8.36 5.84 11.24
C GLU A 81 -7.33 5.69 12.37
N LEU A 82 -6.18 6.37 12.25
CA LEU A 82 -5.07 6.33 13.21
C LEU A 82 -4.52 7.70 13.63
N SER A 83 -5.21 8.79 13.28
CA SER A 83 -4.68 10.14 13.50
C SER A 83 -4.39 10.47 14.97
N ALA A 84 -5.07 9.83 15.92
CA ALA A 84 -4.83 10.04 17.35
C ALA A 84 -3.56 9.31 17.83
N GLU A 85 -3.30 8.12 17.31
CA GLU A 85 -2.22 7.22 17.72
C GLU A 85 -0.87 7.62 17.11
N LEU A 86 -0.87 8.11 15.87
CA LEU A 86 0.32 8.48 15.09
C LEU A 86 1.19 9.56 15.76
N GLY A 87 0.59 10.42 16.59
CA GLY A 87 1.30 11.47 17.30
C GLY A 87 2.04 12.43 16.36
N ASN A 88 3.36 12.27 16.25
CA ASN A 88 4.21 13.14 15.41
C ASN A 88 4.54 12.54 14.04
N TYR A 89 4.09 11.32 13.75
CA TYR A 89 4.25 10.66 12.46
C TYR A 89 3.11 11.05 11.53
N ASP A 90 3.37 11.12 10.22
CA ASP A 90 2.32 11.38 9.24
C ASP A 90 1.62 10.11 8.77
N HIS A 91 2.34 8.98 8.76
CA HIS A 91 1.83 7.67 8.34
C HIS A 91 2.46 6.53 9.15
N LEU A 92 1.76 5.40 9.23
CA LEU A 92 2.29 4.12 9.69
C LEU A 92 2.47 3.22 8.47
N VAL A 93 3.72 2.90 8.12
CA VAL A 93 4.07 2.17 6.90
C VAL A 93 4.69 0.82 7.23
N PHE A 94 4.05 -0.25 6.80
CA PHE A 94 4.63 -1.59 6.76
C PHE A 94 5.34 -1.79 5.43
N THR A 95 6.60 -2.18 5.46
CA THR A 95 7.43 -2.33 4.26
C THR A 95 8.51 -3.38 4.47
N ASN A 96 9.16 -3.81 3.39
CA ASN A 96 10.33 -4.67 3.45
C ASN A 96 11.57 -4.01 2.82
N PRO A 97 12.78 -4.56 3.06
CA PRO A 97 14.01 -4.02 2.48
C PRO A 97 13.95 -3.88 0.96
N GLN A 98 13.41 -4.87 0.24
CA GLN A 98 13.34 -4.85 -1.24
C GLN A 98 12.55 -3.63 -1.77
N TRP A 99 11.48 -3.22 -1.09
CA TRP A 99 10.75 -2.00 -1.45
C TRP A 99 11.61 -0.75 -1.31
N ILE A 100 12.34 -0.63 -0.19
CA ILE A 100 13.17 0.53 0.09
C ILE A 100 14.38 0.56 -0.85
N GLU A 101 14.98 -0.58 -1.16
CA GLU A 101 16.06 -0.66 -2.15
C GLU A 101 15.58 -0.21 -3.55
N ARG A 102 14.32 -0.50 -3.90
CA ARG A 102 13.76 -0.14 -5.21
C ARG A 102 13.35 1.33 -5.31
N PHE A 103 12.74 1.87 -4.26
CA PHE A 103 12.05 3.17 -4.31
C PHE A 103 12.53 4.21 -3.29
N GLY A 104 13.47 3.84 -2.42
CA GLY A 104 13.99 4.68 -1.35
C GLY A 104 15.50 4.55 -1.18
N ASP A 105 15.95 4.66 0.06
CA ASP A 105 17.35 4.60 0.45
C ASP A 105 17.47 4.02 1.87
N LEU A 106 18.06 2.83 1.98
CA LEU A 106 18.25 2.14 3.25
C LEU A 106 19.13 2.95 4.23
N GLU A 107 20.04 3.80 3.75
CA GLU A 107 20.93 4.60 4.61
C GLU A 107 20.17 5.69 5.39
N LYS A 108 18.96 6.04 4.92
CA LYS A 108 18.07 7.03 5.55
C LYS A 108 17.22 6.44 6.67
N LEU A 109 17.20 5.13 6.84
CA LEU A 109 16.50 4.50 7.94
C LEU A 109 17.23 4.74 9.26
N LYS A 110 16.51 5.27 10.24
CA LYS A 110 17.00 5.41 11.62
C LYS A 110 16.23 4.51 12.55
N PRO A 111 16.89 3.53 13.20
CA PRO A 111 16.20 2.64 14.11
C PRO A 111 15.67 3.43 15.30
N ILE A 112 14.47 3.08 15.72
CA ILE A 112 13.86 3.60 16.94
C ILE A 112 13.52 2.45 17.88
N GLU A 113 13.71 2.69 19.17
CA GLU A 113 13.31 1.74 20.19
C GLU A 113 11.80 1.81 20.40
N TYR A 114 11.15 0.66 20.54
CA TYR A 114 9.70 0.57 20.84
C TYR A 114 9.29 1.43 22.04
N SER A 115 10.13 1.49 23.08
CA SER A 115 9.88 2.30 24.28
C SER A 115 9.81 3.80 24.03
N ASN A 116 10.35 4.28 22.89
CA ASN A 116 10.35 5.69 22.52
C ASN A 116 9.06 6.12 21.79
N LEU A 117 8.22 5.17 21.39
CA LEU A 117 6.91 5.47 20.81
C LEU A 117 5.97 6.11 21.83
N SER A 118 4.94 6.83 21.35
CA SER A 118 3.85 7.30 22.20
C SER A 118 3.14 6.12 22.88
N LYS A 119 2.48 6.35 24.02
CA LYS A 119 1.72 5.28 24.69
C LYS A 119 0.56 4.77 23.85
N ASP A 120 -0.09 5.64 23.09
CA ASP A 120 -1.19 5.27 22.21
C ASP A 120 -0.71 4.39 21.06
N MET A 121 0.44 4.71 20.44
CA MET A 121 1.04 3.86 19.42
C MET A 121 1.51 2.50 19.99
N GLN A 122 2.07 2.47 21.20
CA GLN A 122 2.42 1.20 21.87
C GLN A 122 1.18 0.32 22.04
N ILE A 123 0.08 0.87 22.58
CA ILE A 123 -1.19 0.14 22.75
C ILE A 123 -1.74 -0.35 21.42
N PHE A 124 -1.65 0.48 20.39
CA PHE A 124 -2.09 0.13 19.04
C PHE A 124 -1.30 -1.07 18.50
N LEU A 125 0.03 -1.02 18.52
CA LEU A 125 0.88 -2.12 18.07
C LEU A 125 0.69 -3.38 18.92
N GLU A 126 0.55 -3.25 20.24
CA GLU A 126 0.23 -4.36 21.16
C GLU A 126 -1.09 -5.06 20.81
N THR A 127 -2.04 -4.34 20.21
CA THR A 127 -3.34 -4.87 19.80
C THR A 127 -3.27 -5.49 18.40
N GLN A 128 -2.63 -4.81 17.45
CA GLN A 128 -2.66 -5.22 16.04
C GLN A 128 -1.60 -6.27 15.71
N MET A 129 -0.35 -6.10 16.16
CA MET A 129 0.75 -6.95 15.74
C MET A 129 0.50 -8.44 16.06
N PRO A 130 -0.02 -8.85 17.23
CA PRO A 130 -0.34 -10.25 17.50
C PRO A 130 -1.37 -10.88 16.55
N ILE A 131 -2.24 -10.06 15.95
CA ILE A 131 -3.22 -10.50 14.96
C ILE A 131 -2.53 -10.73 13.61
N LEU A 132 -1.57 -9.87 13.27
CA LEU A 132 -0.86 -9.87 11.99
C LEU A 132 0.35 -10.82 11.94
N THR A 133 1.00 -11.13 13.07
CA THR A 133 2.23 -11.93 13.12
C THR A 133 1.97 -13.41 13.41
N ASN A 134 2.79 -14.29 12.84
CA ASN A 134 2.66 -15.74 13.01
C ASN A 134 2.87 -16.19 14.46
N ASP A 135 3.83 -15.59 15.18
CA ASP A 135 4.16 -15.95 16.55
C ASP A 135 3.32 -15.21 17.62
N GLY A 136 2.49 -14.27 17.19
CA GLY A 136 1.63 -13.46 18.06
C GLY A 136 2.39 -12.43 18.90
N SER A 137 3.67 -12.19 18.63
CA SER A 137 4.46 -11.16 19.31
C SER A 137 4.25 -9.78 18.69
N VAL A 138 4.56 -8.74 19.46
CA VAL A 138 4.40 -7.34 19.00
C VAL A 138 5.51 -6.95 18.01
N LEU A 139 6.75 -7.37 18.29
CA LEU A 139 7.92 -7.15 17.46
C LEU A 139 8.73 -8.45 17.40
N PRO A 140 8.35 -9.40 16.52
CA PRO A 140 9.10 -10.64 16.32
C PRO A 140 10.50 -10.37 15.75
N GLU A 141 11.35 -11.39 15.79
CA GLU A 141 12.62 -11.37 15.08
C GLU A 141 12.38 -11.08 13.58
N GLY A 142 13.22 -10.21 12.99
CA GLY A 142 13.04 -9.73 11.62
C GLY A 142 12.05 -8.56 11.47
N ILE A 143 11.49 -8.02 12.57
CA ILE A 143 10.76 -6.74 12.57
C ILE A 143 11.52 -5.68 13.33
N GLY A 144 11.74 -4.54 12.68
CA GLY A 144 12.31 -3.35 13.30
C GLY A 144 11.45 -2.10 13.08
N LEU A 145 11.59 -1.13 13.98
CA LEU A 145 10.92 0.16 13.89
C LEU A 145 11.92 1.22 13.44
N TYR A 146 11.52 2.06 12.49
CA TYR A 146 12.39 3.07 11.92
C TYR A 146 11.66 4.40 11.67
N GLU A 147 12.44 5.47 11.68
CA GLU A 147 12.12 6.74 11.02
C GLU A 147 12.85 6.83 9.68
N TYR A 148 12.34 7.65 8.77
CA TYR A 148 12.99 7.96 7.50
C TYR A 148 13.51 9.40 7.49
N GLU A 149 14.83 9.57 7.41
CA GLU A 149 15.46 10.89 7.44
C GLU A 149 15.53 11.55 6.06
N ASP A 150 15.55 12.89 6.03
CA ASP A 150 15.95 13.72 4.88
C ASP A 150 15.32 13.30 3.53
N GLY A 151 13.99 13.25 3.49
CA GLY A 151 13.23 12.98 2.28
C GLY A 151 11.79 12.58 2.54
N SER A 152 11.23 11.83 1.61
CA SER A 152 9.95 11.14 1.75
C SER A 152 10.10 9.70 1.30
N LEU A 153 9.37 8.80 1.96
CA LEU A 153 9.24 7.41 1.55
C LEU A 153 8.07 7.30 0.57
N PHE A 154 8.35 6.79 -0.63
CA PHE A 154 7.30 6.36 -1.56
C PHE A 154 6.59 5.14 -0.98
N ALA A 155 5.27 5.20 -0.83
CA ALA A 155 4.51 4.10 -0.23
C ALA A 155 3.11 3.97 -0.83
N PHE A 156 2.58 2.75 -0.81
CA PHE A 156 1.25 2.44 -1.32
C PHE A 156 0.21 2.41 -0.19
N PRO A 157 -0.81 3.29 -0.23
CA PRO A 157 -2.07 3.03 0.45
C PRO A 157 -2.79 1.83 -0.18
N VAL A 158 -3.89 1.40 0.43
CA VAL A 158 -4.72 0.35 -0.18
C VAL A 158 -5.27 0.80 -1.54
N ASN A 159 -5.35 -0.15 -2.47
CA ASN A 159 -5.99 -0.02 -3.78
C ASN A 159 -5.26 0.88 -4.81
N VAL A 160 -3.95 1.10 -4.66
CA VAL A 160 -3.15 1.79 -5.69
C VAL A 160 -3.13 1.00 -7.01
N THR A 161 -2.87 -0.30 -6.95
CA THR A 161 -2.84 -1.17 -8.15
C THR A 161 -4.19 -1.26 -8.86
N LEU A 162 -5.28 -1.00 -8.14
CA LEU A 162 -6.65 -0.99 -8.66
C LEU A 162 -7.04 0.38 -9.25
N GLY A 163 -6.15 1.37 -9.21
CA GLY A 163 -6.41 2.74 -9.66
C GLY A 163 -7.41 3.50 -8.80
N ALA A 164 -7.69 3.03 -7.58
CA ALA A 164 -8.64 3.66 -6.67
C ALA A 164 -7.98 4.61 -5.65
N ALA A 165 -6.64 4.58 -5.55
CA ALA A 165 -5.85 5.50 -4.75
C ALA A 165 -4.57 5.91 -5.49
N ASP A 166 -4.07 7.11 -5.21
CA ASP A 166 -2.74 7.54 -5.65
C ASP A 166 -1.68 7.08 -4.64
N PRO A 167 -0.46 6.73 -5.08
CA PRO A 167 0.64 6.48 -4.15
C PRO A 167 1.01 7.76 -3.39
N ILE A 168 1.58 7.58 -2.20
CA ILE A 168 1.95 8.70 -1.32
C ILE A 168 3.47 8.85 -1.18
N GLU A 169 3.86 10.04 -0.74
CA GLU A 169 5.21 10.36 -0.32
C GLU A 169 5.16 10.73 1.17
N ALA A 170 5.36 9.75 2.04
CA ALA A 170 5.33 9.94 3.48
C ALA A 170 6.59 10.68 3.93
N LYS A 171 6.45 11.86 4.52
CA LYS A 171 7.57 12.73 4.87
C LYS A 171 8.16 12.40 6.24
N LYS A 172 7.33 11.86 7.13
CA LYS A 172 7.74 11.46 8.47
C LYS A 172 7.00 10.18 8.91
N PRO A 173 7.16 9.07 8.16
CA PRO A 173 6.50 7.83 8.51
C PRO A 173 7.13 7.19 9.75
N LEU A 174 6.30 6.56 10.56
CA LEU A 174 6.74 5.44 11.38
C LEU A 174 6.79 4.21 10.50
N ILE A 175 7.97 3.62 10.33
CA ILE A 175 8.19 2.45 9.49
C ILE A 175 8.26 1.21 10.36
N VAL A 176 7.46 0.21 10.02
CA VAL A 176 7.61 -1.18 10.46
C VAL A 176 8.31 -1.92 9.32
N LEU A 177 9.62 -2.09 9.44
CA LEU A 177 10.43 -2.81 8.47
C LEU A 177 10.40 -4.30 8.80
N ILE A 178 10.02 -5.12 7.84
CA ILE A 178 9.87 -6.56 7.98
C ILE A 178 10.81 -7.23 6.98
N ASP A 179 11.79 -7.98 7.48
CA ASP A 179 12.83 -8.57 6.64
C ASP A 179 12.27 -9.68 5.72
N ASN A 180 11.43 -10.56 6.26
CA ASN A 180 10.83 -11.69 5.52
C ASN A 180 9.29 -11.73 5.71
N PRO A 181 8.52 -10.83 5.07
CA PRO A 181 7.07 -10.75 5.25
C PRO A 181 6.31 -12.07 5.19
N ALA A 182 6.59 -13.00 4.27
CA ALA A 182 5.81 -14.24 4.16
C ALA A 182 6.12 -15.25 5.28
N GLU A 183 7.31 -15.18 5.89
CA GLU A 183 7.65 -15.96 7.09
C GLU A 183 7.09 -15.32 8.37
N THR A 184 7.17 -14.00 8.49
CA THR A 184 6.86 -13.29 9.73
C THR A 184 5.36 -13.02 9.90
N LEU A 185 4.66 -12.65 8.83
CA LEU A 185 3.25 -12.27 8.87
C LEU A 185 2.33 -13.46 8.57
N LYS A 186 1.11 -13.42 9.14
CA LYS A 186 0.08 -14.42 8.89
C LYS A 186 -0.47 -14.29 7.47
N ALA A 187 -0.66 -15.43 6.82
CA ALA A 187 -1.19 -15.48 5.47
C ALA A 187 -2.64 -14.99 5.39
N ASP A 188 -3.52 -15.54 6.21
CA ASP A 188 -4.97 -15.31 6.20
C ASP A 188 -5.37 -13.91 6.70
N SER A 189 -4.76 -13.44 7.79
CA SER A 189 -5.12 -12.17 8.41
C SER A 189 -4.32 -10.97 7.91
N CYS A 190 -3.28 -11.19 7.10
CA CYS A 190 -2.41 -10.11 6.64
C CYS A 190 -1.96 -10.26 5.18
N MET A 191 -1.11 -11.23 4.86
CA MET A 191 -0.41 -11.24 3.56
C MET A 191 -1.36 -11.43 2.36
N LEU A 192 -2.31 -12.37 2.43
CA LEU A 192 -3.27 -12.60 1.34
C LEU A 192 -4.22 -11.40 1.16
N PRO A 193 -4.82 -10.82 2.22
CA PRO A 193 -5.52 -9.54 2.10
C PRO A 193 -4.68 -8.44 1.41
N LEU A 194 -3.39 -8.32 1.76
CA LEU A 194 -2.51 -7.31 1.17
C LEU A 194 -2.13 -7.57 -0.28
N THR A 195 -2.10 -8.83 -0.74
CA THR A 195 -1.98 -9.13 -2.18
C THR A 195 -3.20 -8.63 -2.95
N SER A 196 -4.40 -8.77 -2.38
CA SER A 196 -5.65 -8.33 -3.01
C SER A 196 -5.82 -6.81 -3.00
N SER A 197 -5.39 -6.14 -1.92
CA SER A 197 -5.45 -4.67 -1.84
C SER A 197 -4.32 -3.96 -2.62
N GLY A 198 -3.41 -4.72 -3.24
CA GLY A 198 -2.34 -4.15 -4.06
C GLY A 198 -1.14 -3.63 -3.27
N ASN A 199 -0.88 -4.20 -2.10
CA ASN A 199 0.19 -3.79 -1.20
C ASN A 199 1.32 -4.83 -1.10
N VAL A 200 1.12 -6.02 -1.67
CA VAL A 200 2.16 -7.03 -1.93
C VAL A 200 2.30 -7.20 -3.44
N LEU A 201 3.50 -6.92 -3.96
CA LEU A 201 3.86 -6.95 -5.38
C LEU A 201 5.11 -7.82 -5.60
N PHE A 202 5.50 -8.05 -6.87
CA PHE A 202 6.58 -8.98 -7.22
C PHE A 202 7.45 -8.45 -8.37
N LEU A 203 8.79 -8.55 -8.26
CA LEU A 203 9.78 -8.04 -9.24
C LEU A 203 10.11 -9.00 -10.41
N ASP A 204 9.95 -10.31 -10.25
CA ASP A 204 10.27 -11.30 -11.30
C ASP A 204 8.99 -11.76 -11.99
N ASN A 205 8.48 -10.92 -12.87
CA ASN A 205 7.20 -11.11 -13.55
C ASN A 205 7.03 -12.49 -14.20
N ASP A 206 8.05 -12.99 -14.89
CA ASP A 206 7.93 -14.23 -15.66
C ASP A 206 8.00 -15.45 -14.72
N ASN A 207 8.90 -15.42 -13.72
CA ASN A 207 8.96 -16.48 -12.72
C ASN A 207 7.69 -16.52 -11.86
N PHE A 208 7.24 -15.35 -11.40
CA PHE A 208 6.06 -15.22 -10.57
C PHE A 208 4.79 -15.66 -11.31
N GLN A 209 4.64 -15.22 -12.56
CA GLN A 209 3.53 -15.65 -13.41
C GLN A 209 3.51 -17.18 -13.57
N GLN A 210 4.67 -17.79 -13.85
CA GLN A 210 4.76 -19.25 -13.94
C GLN A 210 4.42 -19.94 -12.62
N ALA A 211 4.89 -19.43 -11.48
CA ALA A 211 4.58 -19.98 -10.16
C ALA A 211 3.07 -19.91 -9.87
N PHE A 212 2.45 -18.76 -10.15
CA PHE A 212 1.01 -18.56 -9.97
C PHE A 212 0.17 -19.47 -10.87
N GLU A 213 0.49 -19.57 -12.17
CA GLU A 213 -0.21 -20.44 -13.14
C GLU A 213 -0.07 -21.94 -12.84
N ASN A 214 0.97 -22.33 -12.11
CA ASN A 214 1.16 -23.70 -11.63
C ASN A 214 0.46 -23.98 -10.29
N SER A 215 0.02 -22.95 -9.58
CA SER A 215 -0.71 -23.07 -8.33
C SER A 215 -2.20 -23.33 -8.54
N VAL A 216 -2.90 -23.72 -7.47
CA VAL A 216 -4.37 -23.82 -7.44
C VAL A 216 -5.05 -22.44 -7.42
N LEU A 217 -4.31 -21.36 -7.18
CA LEU A 217 -4.85 -19.99 -7.06
C LEU A 217 -5.20 -19.37 -8.41
N LYS A 218 -4.70 -19.92 -9.52
CA LYS A 218 -4.97 -19.43 -10.87
C LYS A 218 -6.46 -19.40 -11.24
N ASP A 219 -7.26 -20.23 -10.56
CA ASP A 219 -8.71 -20.27 -10.79
C ASP A 219 -9.45 -19.12 -10.06
N TYR A 220 -8.72 -18.34 -9.25
CA TYR A 220 -9.25 -17.28 -8.37
C TYR A 220 -8.72 -15.89 -8.69
N GLY A 221 -7.82 -15.74 -9.66
CA GLY A 221 -7.27 -14.45 -10.04
C GLY A 221 -6.33 -14.54 -11.23
N ASP A 222 -5.81 -13.38 -11.62
CA ASP A 222 -4.88 -13.22 -12.73
C ASP A 222 -3.68 -12.39 -12.31
N ILE A 223 -2.53 -12.61 -12.95
CA ILE A 223 -1.38 -11.73 -12.78
C ILE A 223 -1.54 -10.50 -13.66
N GLN A 224 -1.47 -9.33 -13.04
CA GLN A 224 -1.44 -8.03 -13.69
C GLN A 224 -0.04 -7.42 -13.59
N LYS A 225 0.26 -6.51 -14.50
CA LYS A 225 1.53 -5.78 -14.56
C LYS A 225 1.23 -4.29 -14.64
N PHE A 226 2.11 -3.45 -14.13
CA PHE A 226 2.04 -2.03 -14.44
C PHE A 226 2.36 -1.84 -15.93
N ASP A 227 1.59 -0.99 -16.61
CA ASP A 227 1.87 -0.65 -18.01
C ASP A 227 3.28 -0.08 -18.13
N GLU A 228 4.05 -0.55 -19.11
CA GLU A 228 5.33 0.07 -19.48
C GLU A 228 5.05 1.48 -20.02
N ASN A 229 5.57 2.51 -19.34
CA ASN A 229 5.52 3.89 -19.82
C ASN A 229 6.36 4.10 -21.09
#